data_AF-N4XE46-F1
#
_entry.id   AF-N4XE46-F1
#
_cell.length_a   1.000
_cell.length_b   1.000
_cell.length_c   1.000
_cell.angle_alpha   90.00
_cell.angle_beta   90.00
_cell.angle_gamma   90.00
#
_symmetry.space_group_name_H-M   'P 1'
#
loop_
_entity.id
_entity.type
_entity.pdbx_description
1 polymer ?
#
loop_
_entity_poly.entity_id
_entity_poly.type
_entity_poly.pdbx_seq_one_letter_code
_entity_poly.pdbx_strand_id
1 'polypeptide(L)'
;MSGLEVAGIVLGAFPLLISGIEHWRDVAKVGGFYWRIRKEYTKCQRDIQFHEIVYKNNLKELLFPLLHDVDEVGKLIANPGGLKWSDKALQKQLERRLKESYQLYLDTMAEMNEIAEELKKELCFGEKNVQDKLSLPETKRRSVNRSPSPQQGARPSKISTAKGKMDYEFFRMKFSVGERIRDELFGQLKECNERLEKLLNSSDRVSALQDVAPGATKKASELESAFKRISKKSNLLFQALQNAWQCSCQQYHFANLRLEHRTLAEACFEIVF
;
A
#
# COMPACT_ATOMS: atom_id res chain seq x y z
N MET A 1 2.13 -8.24 15.39
CA MET A 1 1.56 -8.17 14.03
C MET A 1 2.39 -9.08 13.15
N SER A 2 1.77 -9.76 12.19
CA SER A 2 2.51 -10.59 11.23
C SER A 2 3.26 -9.71 10.22
N GLY A 3 4.31 -10.25 9.60
CA GLY A 3 5.10 -9.49 8.63
C GLY A 3 4.33 -9.09 7.37
N LEU A 4 3.29 -9.85 6.99
CA LEU A 4 2.40 -9.47 5.89
C LEU A 4 1.50 -8.29 6.31
N GLU A 5 0.94 -8.34 7.51
CA GLU A 5 0.12 -7.24 8.04
C GLU A 5 0.91 -5.93 8.11
N VAL A 6 2.15 -5.98 8.64
CA VAL A 6 3.02 -4.80 8.71
C VAL A 6 3.32 -4.26 7.32
N ALA A 7 3.50 -5.13 6.32
CA ALA A 7 3.71 -4.69 4.95
C ALA A 7 2.51 -3.91 4.37
N GLY A 8 1.29 -4.37 4.66
CA GLY A 8 0.07 -3.64 4.33
C GLY A 8 -0.02 -2.29 5.04
N ILE A 9 0.34 -2.23 6.33
CA ILE A 9 0.35 -0.99 7.12
C ILE A 9 1.33 0.03 6.53
N VAL A 10 2.57 -0.37 6.24
CA VAL A 10 3.58 0.51 5.60
C VAL A 10 3.08 1.02 4.26
N LEU A 11 2.47 0.15 3.44
CA LEU A 11 1.88 0.56 2.17
C LEU A 11 0.77 1.61 2.36
N GLY A 12 -0.05 1.44 3.40
CA GLY A 12 -1.11 2.37 3.77
C GLY A 12 -0.61 3.71 4.34
N ALA A 13 0.65 3.79 4.78
CA ALA A 13 1.24 5.03 5.28
C ALA A 13 1.50 6.04 4.16
N PHE A 14 1.90 5.61 2.96
CA PHE A 14 2.26 6.53 1.86
C PHE A 14 1.14 7.51 1.47
N PRO A 15 -0.12 7.08 1.25
CA PRO A 15 -1.22 8.01 1.01
C PRO A 15 -1.41 9.04 2.13
N LEU A 16 -1.16 8.65 3.39
CA LEU A 16 -1.24 9.56 4.53
C LEU A 16 -0.09 10.58 4.53
N LEU A 17 1.14 10.16 4.19
CA LEU A 17 2.28 11.07 4.04
C LEU A 17 2.05 12.08 2.92
N ILE A 18 1.49 11.64 1.78
CA ILE A 18 1.08 12.53 0.67
C ILE A 18 0.02 13.52 1.17
N SER A 19 -1.04 13.05 1.83
CA SER A 19 -2.07 13.94 2.38
C SER A 19 -1.50 14.94 3.38
N GLY A 20 -0.55 14.51 4.23
CA GLY A 20 0.11 15.36 5.22
C GLY A 20 0.91 16.50 4.56
N ILE A 21 1.72 16.20 3.56
CA ILE A 21 2.49 17.23 2.86
C ILE A 21 1.60 18.15 2.00
N GLU A 22 0.50 17.64 1.45
CA GLU A 22 -0.47 18.47 0.71
C GLU A 22 -1.17 19.49 1.63
N HIS A 23 -1.51 19.09 2.86
CA HIS A 23 -2.04 20.01 3.86
C HIS A 23 -1.07 21.17 4.12
N TRP A 24 0.24 20.88 4.25
CA TRP A 24 1.27 21.91 4.40
C TRP A 24 1.33 22.90 3.24
N ARG A 25 1.24 22.40 2.00
CA ARG A 25 1.18 23.24 0.80
C ARG A 25 0.00 24.21 0.88
N ASP A 26 -1.17 23.72 1.28
CA ASP A 26 -2.38 24.52 1.28
C ASP A 26 -2.33 25.60 2.37
N VAL A 27 -1.81 25.29 3.56
CA VAL A 27 -1.54 26.29 4.61
C VAL A 27 -0.55 27.35 4.12
N ALA A 28 0.52 26.94 3.44
CA ALA A 28 1.53 27.87 2.92
C ALA A 28 1.00 28.77 1.79
N LYS A 29 0.04 28.28 0.98
CA LYS A 29 -0.66 29.09 -0.01
C LYS A 29 -1.55 30.14 0.65
N VAL A 30 -2.34 29.75 1.66
CA VAL A 30 -3.20 30.68 2.42
C VAL A 30 -2.36 31.75 3.12
N GLY A 31 -1.22 31.37 3.70
CA GLY A 31 -0.29 32.30 4.33
C GLY A 31 0.53 33.15 3.35
N GLY A 32 0.43 32.92 2.04
CA GLY A 32 1.12 33.70 1.01
C GLY A 32 2.63 33.48 0.98
N PHE A 33 3.15 32.36 1.47
CA PHE A 33 4.60 32.09 1.53
C PHE A 33 5.03 30.80 0.82
N TYR A 34 4.11 30.14 0.10
CA TYR A 34 4.37 28.89 -0.64
C TYR A 34 5.61 28.95 -1.53
N TRP A 35 5.86 30.08 -2.22
CA TRP A 35 7.01 30.21 -3.12
C TRP A 35 8.35 29.95 -2.41
N ARG A 36 8.42 30.22 -1.10
CA ARG A 36 9.63 30.09 -0.28
C ARG A 36 9.93 28.67 0.17
N ILE A 37 8.90 27.81 0.24
CA ILE A 37 9.03 26.40 0.63
C ILE A 37 8.86 25.45 -0.56
N ARG A 38 8.63 26.00 -1.77
CA ARG A 38 8.24 25.24 -2.95
C ARG A 38 9.28 24.16 -3.29
N LYS A 39 10.56 24.48 -3.15
CA LYS A 39 11.66 23.56 -3.48
C LYS A 39 11.65 22.36 -2.55
N GLU A 40 11.62 22.61 -1.25
CA GLU A 40 11.64 21.63 -0.17
C GLU A 40 10.36 20.77 -0.20
N TYR A 41 9.20 21.41 -0.42
CA TYR A 41 7.93 20.71 -0.65
C TYR A 41 8.03 19.76 -1.86
N THR A 42 8.51 20.25 -3.00
CA THR A 42 8.57 19.45 -4.24
C THR A 42 9.54 18.29 -4.08
N LYS A 43 10.67 18.49 -3.41
CA LYS A 43 11.63 17.43 -3.09
C LYS A 43 10.96 16.36 -2.23
N CYS A 44 10.41 16.74 -1.08
CA CYS A 44 9.79 15.79 -0.17
C CYS A 44 8.59 15.05 -0.80
N GLN A 45 7.75 15.72 -1.59
CA GLN A 45 6.67 15.05 -2.33
C GLN A 45 7.21 14.00 -3.31
N ARG A 46 8.28 14.32 -4.04
CA ARG A 46 8.92 13.38 -4.98
C ARG A 46 9.55 12.20 -4.25
N ASP A 47 10.18 12.42 -3.11
CA ASP A 47 10.80 11.35 -2.32
C ASP A 47 9.74 10.37 -1.79
N ILE A 48 8.61 10.88 -1.27
CA ILE A 48 7.47 10.04 -0.85
C ILE A 48 6.97 9.18 -2.03
N GLN A 49 6.74 9.80 -3.19
CA GLN A 49 6.26 9.10 -4.39
C GLN A 49 7.26 8.06 -4.90
N PHE A 50 8.55 8.40 -4.88
CA PHE A 50 9.62 7.49 -5.27
C PHE A 50 9.63 6.25 -4.37
N HIS A 51 9.64 6.45 -3.04
CA HIS A 51 9.64 5.34 -2.09
C HIS A 51 8.35 4.53 -2.12
N GLU A 52 7.19 5.16 -2.40
CA GLU A 52 5.94 4.44 -2.60
C GLU A 52 6.04 3.49 -3.81
N ILE A 53 6.59 3.96 -4.93
CA ILE A 53 6.75 3.15 -6.15
C ILE A 53 7.72 1.99 -5.90
N VAL A 54 8.89 2.28 -5.31
CA VAL A 54 9.90 1.25 -5.00
C VAL A 54 9.30 0.19 -4.06
N TYR A 55 8.62 0.62 -3.01
CA TYR A 55 8.00 -0.29 -2.06
C TYR A 55 6.90 -1.14 -2.71
N LYS A 56 6.03 -0.56 -3.55
CA LYS A 56 5.03 -1.31 -4.32
C LYS A 56 5.68 -2.35 -5.24
N ASN A 57 6.83 -2.05 -5.84
CA ASN A 57 7.54 -3.02 -6.67
C ASN A 57 8.12 -4.17 -5.83
N ASN A 58 8.75 -3.87 -4.70
CA ASN A 58 9.21 -4.88 -3.75
C ASN A 58 8.07 -5.78 -3.27
N LEU A 59 6.88 -5.22 -3.00
CA LEU A 59 5.70 -6.00 -2.63
C LEU A 59 5.18 -6.85 -3.78
N LYS A 60 5.22 -6.37 -5.03
CA LYS A 60 4.86 -7.20 -6.19
C LYS A 60 5.80 -8.40 -6.32
N GLU A 61 7.10 -8.19 -6.19
CA GLU A 61 8.11 -9.27 -6.20
C GLU A 61 7.89 -10.25 -5.04
N LEU A 62 7.48 -9.75 -3.86
CA LEU A 62 7.11 -10.56 -2.71
C LEU A 62 5.85 -11.41 -2.94
N LEU A 63 4.86 -10.89 -3.67
CA LEU A 63 3.52 -11.47 -3.75
C LEU A 63 3.30 -12.32 -5.02
N PHE A 64 3.94 -12.00 -6.15
CA PHE A 64 3.71 -12.72 -7.41
C PHE A 64 3.96 -14.23 -7.32
N PRO A 65 5.00 -14.72 -6.63
CA PRO A 65 5.19 -16.17 -6.48
C PRO A 65 4.19 -16.85 -5.54
N LEU A 66 3.46 -16.07 -4.72
CA LEU A 66 2.51 -16.59 -3.73
C LEU A 66 1.07 -16.60 -4.28
N LEU A 67 0.74 -15.66 -5.17
CA LEU A 67 -0.59 -15.49 -5.76
C LEU A 67 -0.57 -15.90 -7.23
N HIS A 68 -1.59 -16.64 -7.66
CA HIS A 68 -1.64 -17.23 -9.00
C HIS A 68 -2.07 -16.25 -10.10
N ASP A 69 -2.53 -15.06 -9.72
CA ASP A 69 -3.14 -14.08 -10.60
C ASP A 69 -2.56 -12.67 -10.35
N VAL A 70 -2.14 -12.02 -11.42
CA VAL A 70 -1.62 -10.64 -11.42
C VAL A 70 -2.67 -9.67 -10.92
N ASP A 71 -3.95 -9.92 -11.23
CA ASP A 71 -5.05 -9.07 -10.79
C ASP A 71 -5.27 -9.18 -9.28
N GLU A 72 -4.98 -10.33 -8.67
CA GLU A 72 -5.08 -10.50 -7.21
C GLU A 72 -4.01 -9.69 -6.47
N VAL A 73 -2.76 -9.70 -6.97
CA VAL A 73 -1.68 -8.85 -6.43
C VAL A 73 -2.05 -7.38 -6.57
N GLY A 74 -2.57 -6.97 -7.74
CA GLY A 74 -3.03 -5.61 -7.98
C GLY A 74 -4.11 -5.17 -7.00
N LYS A 75 -5.13 -6.00 -6.77
CA LYS A 75 -6.22 -5.75 -5.80
C LYS A 75 -5.71 -5.65 -4.37
N LEU A 76 -4.74 -6.48 -3.99
CA LEU A 76 -4.16 -6.49 -2.65
C LEU A 76 -3.38 -5.19 -2.38
N ILE A 77 -2.52 -4.79 -3.32
CA ILE A 77 -1.74 -3.54 -3.25
C ILE A 77 -2.65 -2.30 -3.29
N ALA A 78 -3.76 -2.35 -4.03
CA ALA A 78 -4.74 -1.27 -4.07
C ALA A 78 -5.51 -1.11 -2.75
N ASN A 79 -5.51 -2.12 -1.86
CA ASN A 79 -6.20 -2.10 -0.58
C ASN A 79 -5.26 -2.49 0.59
N PRO A 80 -4.34 -1.59 1.00
CA PRO A 80 -3.33 -1.85 2.03
C PRO A 80 -3.87 -2.26 3.42
N GLY A 81 -5.13 -1.95 3.73
CA GLY A 81 -5.79 -2.31 4.99
C GLY A 81 -6.80 -3.46 4.86
N GLY A 82 -6.85 -4.13 3.70
CA GLY A 82 -7.80 -5.20 3.45
C GLY A 82 -7.51 -6.47 4.26
N LEU A 83 -8.56 -7.26 4.53
CA LEU A 83 -8.47 -8.51 5.31
C LEU A 83 -7.45 -9.52 4.77
N LYS A 84 -7.15 -9.48 3.47
CA LYS A 84 -6.15 -10.35 2.83
C LYS A 84 -4.72 -10.12 3.37
N TRP A 85 -4.41 -8.95 3.93
CA TRP A 85 -3.12 -8.70 4.58
C TRP A 85 -2.96 -9.45 5.92
N SER A 86 -4.07 -9.88 6.52
CA SER A 86 -4.13 -10.73 7.71
C SER A 86 -4.36 -12.22 7.41
N ASP A 87 -4.25 -12.63 6.14
CA ASP A 87 -4.49 -14.02 5.75
C ASP A 87 -3.37 -14.94 6.27
N LYS A 88 -3.73 -15.84 7.18
CA LYS A 88 -2.81 -16.82 7.79
C LYS A 88 -2.25 -17.81 6.78
N ALA A 89 -3.01 -18.16 5.73
CA ALA A 89 -2.52 -19.06 4.68
C ALA A 89 -1.43 -18.37 3.86
N LEU A 90 -1.66 -17.11 3.46
CA LEU A 90 -0.70 -16.30 2.73
C LEU A 90 0.55 -16.03 3.56
N GLN A 91 0.40 -15.72 4.86
CA GLN A 91 1.53 -15.58 5.78
C GLN A 91 2.40 -16.85 5.85
N LYS A 92 1.77 -18.02 5.95
CA LYS A 92 2.51 -19.30 5.98
C LYS A 92 3.22 -19.60 4.66
N GLN A 93 2.65 -19.19 3.52
CA GLN A 93 3.31 -19.33 2.22
C GLN A 93 4.51 -18.39 2.11
N LEU A 94 4.37 -17.16 2.59
CA LEU A 94 5.47 -16.18 2.64
C LEU A 94 6.64 -16.69 3.50
N GLU A 95 6.36 -17.21 4.69
CA GLU A 95 7.36 -17.81 5.58
C GLU A 95 8.09 -18.98 4.90
N ARG A 96 7.35 -19.86 4.21
CA ARG A 96 7.94 -20.99 3.45
C ARG A 96 8.81 -20.53 2.28
N ARG A 97 8.46 -19.43 1.62
CA ARG A 97 9.26 -18.87 0.52
C ARG A 97 10.58 -18.32 1.04
N LEU A 98 10.51 -17.48 2.08
CA LEU A 98 11.69 -16.76 2.57
C LEU A 98 12.62 -17.63 3.41
N LYS A 99 12.14 -18.74 4.00
CA LYS A 99 12.93 -19.72 4.76
C LYS A 99 13.82 -19.02 5.80
N GLU A 100 15.14 -19.19 5.71
CA GLU A 100 16.13 -18.58 6.61
C GLU A 100 16.14 -17.04 6.58
N SER A 101 15.70 -16.43 5.48
CA SER A 101 15.63 -14.97 5.34
C SER A 101 14.35 -14.37 5.94
N TYR A 102 13.42 -15.19 6.43
CA TYR A 102 12.13 -14.71 6.91
C TYR A 102 12.26 -13.79 8.14
N GLN A 103 13.18 -14.08 9.07
CA GLN A 103 13.39 -13.21 10.23
C GLN A 103 13.89 -11.83 9.81
N LEU A 104 14.87 -11.77 8.89
CA LEU A 104 15.40 -10.50 8.38
C LEU A 104 14.33 -9.69 7.64
N TYR A 105 13.40 -10.36 6.96
CA TYR A 105 12.21 -9.70 6.39
C TYR A 105 11.32 -9.08 7.47
N LEU A 106 11.03 -9.80 8.57
CA LEU A 106 10.23 -9.26 9.67
C LEU A 106 10.87 -8.02 10.28
N ASP A 107 12.18 -8.08 10.54
CA ASP A 107 12.94 -6.98 11.12
C ASP A 107 12.94 -5.76 10.19
N THR A 108 13.15 -5.98 8.88
CA THR A 108 13.12 -4.91 7.87
C THR A 108 11.73 -4.28 7.77
N MET A 109 10.65 -5.06 7.84
CA MET A 109 9.27 -4.53 7.82
C MET A 109 8.94 -3.73 9.08
N ALA A 110 9.41 -4.18 10.25
CA ALA A 110 9.25 -3.44 11.50
C ALA A 110 9.97 -2.09 11.44
N GLU A 111 11.22 -2.07 10.98
CA GLU A 111 12.01 -0.85 10.78
C GLU A 111 11.33 0.12 9.80
N MET A 112 10.86 -0.37 8.65
CA MET A 112 10.09 0.44 7.70
C MET A 112 8.83 1.06 8.31
N ASN A 113 8.13 0.31 9.17
CA ASN A 113 6.93 0.79 9.84
C ASN A 113 7.25 1.88 10.87
N GLU A 114 8.35 1.74 11.62
CA GLU A 114 8.84 2.77 12.54
C GLU A 114 9.18 4.05 11.77
N ILE A 115 9.95 3.94 10.68
CA ILE A 115 10.32 5.08 9.81
C ILE A 115 9.06 5.75 9.23
N ALA A 116 8.08 4.97 8.77
CA ALA A 116 6.84 5.50 8.23
C ALA A 116 6.02 6.29 9.27
N GLU A 117 5.96 5.80 10.51
CA GLU A 117 5.31 6.51 11.62
C GLU A 117 6.08 7.77 12.05
N GLU A 118 7.41 7.76 11.98
CA GLU A 118 8.22 8.97 12.21
C GLU A 118 8.03 10.02 11.11
N LEU A 119 8.08 9.62 9.84
CA LEU A 119 7.76 10.50 8.70
C LEU A 119 6.36 11.08 8.84
N LYS A 120 5.39 10.28 9.31
CA LYS A 120 4.03 10.73 9.55
C LYS A 120 3.97 11.76 10.68
N LYS A 121 4.70 11.58 11.78
CA LYS A 121 4.78 12.59 12.85
C LYS A 121 5.41 13.90 12.36
N GLU A 122 6.43 13.80 11.50
CA GLU A 122 7.11 14.96 10.92
C GLU A 122 6.27 15.71 9.88
N LEU A 123 5.40 15.00 9.14
CA LEU A 123 4.61 15.58 8.04
C LEU A 123 3.16 15.88 8.41
N CYS A 124 2.53 15.06 9.26
CA CYS A 124 1.13 15.19 9.66
C CYS A 124 1.05 15.88 11.03
N PHE A 125 1.01 17.20 11.03
CA PHE A 125 0.79 17.97 12.25
C PHE A 125 -0.57 17.61 12.82
N GLY A 126 -0.63 17.38 14.13
CA GLY A 126 -1.90 17.23 14.85
C GLY A 126 -2.85 18.35 14.44
N GLU A 127 -3.94 17.97 13.78
CA GLU A 127 -4.95 18.81 13.12
C GLU A 127 -5.41 20.02 13.95
N LYS A 128 -5.31 19.89 15.27
CA LYS A 128 -5.78 20.85 16.28
C LYS A 128 -5.08 22.21 16.24
N ASN A 129 -3.80 22.29 15.88
CA ASN A 129 -3.06 23.55 16.08
C ASN A 129 -3.17 24.56 14.92
N VAL A 130 -3.54 24.09 13.71
CA VAL A 130 -3.53 24.91 12.49
C VAL A 130 -4.94 25.33 12.10
N GLN A 131 -5.93 24.43 12.19
CA GLN A 131 -7.33 24.76 11.94
C GLN A 131 -7.89 25.76 12.96
N ASP A 132 -7.55 25.63 14.25
CA ASP A 132 -7.94 26.58 15.30
C ASP A 132 -7.39 28.01 15.07
N LYS A 133 -6.31 28.14 14.30
CA LYS A 133 -5.65 29.43 13.99
C LYS A 133 -6.15 30.05 12.68
N LEU A 134 -6.77 29.26 11.80
CA LEU A 134 -7.23 29.65 10.46
C LEU A 134 -8.72 29.96 10.38
N SER A 135 -9.49 29.69 11.43
CA SER A 135 -10.86 30.19 11.58
C SER A 135 -10.86 31.72 11.49
N LEU A 136 -11.14 32.24 10.30
CA LEU A 136 -11.46 33.64 10.07
C LEU A 136 -12.59 34.03 11.04
N PRO A 137 -12.56 35.21 11.69
CA PRO A 137 -13.68 35.64 12.49
C PRO A 137 -14.87 35.84 11.54
N GLU A 138 -15.82 34.91 11.57
CA GLU A 138 -17.14 35.08 10.97
C GLU A 138 -17.68 36.43 11.46
N THR A 139 -17.76 37.37 10.54
CA THR A 139 -18.35 38.67 10.80
C THR A 139 -19.83 38.41 11.05
N LYS A 140 -20.24 38.29 12.31
CA LYS A 140 -21.65 38.31 12.70
C LYS A 140 -22.24 39.61 12.16
N ARG A 141 -22.91 39.53 11.02
CA ARG A 141 -23.82 40.55 10.50
C ARG A 141 -24.99 40.66 11.48
N ARG A 142 -24.80 41.39 12.58
CA ARG A 142 -25.93 41.95 13.34
C ARG A 142 -26.37 43.21 12.61
N SER A 143 -27.42 43.04 11.82
CA SER A 143 -28.27 44.13 11.35
C SER A 143 -28.82 44.88 12.57
N VAL A 144 -28.38 46.13 12.75
CA VAL A 144 -29.17 47.16 13.45
C VAL A 144 -28.95 48.49 12.72
N ASN A 145 -30.07 49.10 12.35
CA ASN A 145 -30.19 50.35 11.61
C ASN A 145 -29.51 51.55 12.30
N ARG A 146 -28.76 52.37 11.53
CA ARG A 146 -28.88 53.84 11.42
C ARG A 146 -27.75 54.46 10.55
N SER A 147 -28.20 55.10 9.46
CA SER A 147 -27.71 56.19 8.57
C SER A 147 -26.21 56.59 8.43
N PRO A 148 -25.83 57.22 7.28
CA PRO A 148 -24.45 57.24 6.79
C PRO A 148 -23.72 58.58 6.97
N SER A 149 -22.41 58.52 7.20
CA SER A 149 -21.45 59.61 6.91
C SER A 149 -20.13 59.03 6.38
N PRO A 150 -19.42 59.72 5.46
CA PRO A 150 -18.29 59.14 4.72
C PRO A 150 -16.93 59.49 5.33
N GLN A 151 -15.94 58.69 4.97
CA GLN A 151 -14.48 58.84 5.18
C GLN A 151 -13.92 58.30 6.51
N GLN A 152 -13.14 57.21 6.41
CA GLN A 152 -11.66 57.27 6.49
C GLN A 152 -11.09 55.85 6.39
N GLY A 153 -10.02 55.70 5.61
CA GLY A 153 -9.43 54.41 5.24
C GLY A 153 -9.08 53.54 6.44
N ALA A 154 -9.66 52.34 6.48
CA ALA A 154 -9.28 51.30 7.43
C ALA A 154 -7.85 50.85 7.11
N ARG A 155 -6.88 51.38 7.86
CA ARG A 155 -5.53 50.81 7.93
C ARG A 155 -5.66 49.36 8.43
N PRO A 156 -5.13 48.35 7.73
CA PRO A 156 -5.08 47.01 8.28
C PRO A 156 -4.26 47.04 9.58
N SER A 157 -4.80 46.43 10.62
CA SER A 157 -4.21 46.44 11.96
C SER A 157 -2.86 45.72 11.93
N LYS A 158 -1.81 46.37 12.44
CA LYS A 158 -0.43 45.82 12.50
C LYS A 158 -0.35 44.47 13.25
N ILE A 159 -1.39 44.13 14.02
CA ILE A 159 -1.53 42.91 14.80
C ILE A 159 -1.83 41.70 13.92
N SER A 160 -2.62 41.83 12.84
CA SER A 160 -2.88 40.71 11.92
C SER A 160 -1.65 40.34 11.09
N THR A 161 -0.85 41.35 10.71
CA THR A 161 0.41 41.16 9.97
C THR A 161 1.50 40.55 10.83
N ALA A 162 1.60 40.92 12.11
CA ALA A 162 2.55 40.33 13.05
C ALA A 162 2.23 38.86 13.34
N LYS A 163 0.94 38.51 13.48
CA LYS A 163 0.47 37.14 13.68
C LYS A 163 0.78 36.24 12.47
N GLY A 164 0.47 36.69 11.25
CA GLY A 164 0.82 35.97 10.02
C GLY A 164 2.34 35.82 9.81
N LYS A 165 3.15 36.79 10.24
CA LYS A 165 4.62 36.68 10.21
C LYS A 165 5.13 35.66 11.23
N MET A 166 4.56 35.61 12.44
CA MET A 166 4.90 34.61 13.45
C MET A 166 4.49 33.19 13.03
N ASP A 167 3.29 33.05 12.45
CA ASP A 167 2.82 31.78 11.90
C ASP A 167 3.74 31.33 10.75
N TYR A 168 4.10 32.22 9.82
CA TYR A 168 5.08 31.92 8.78
C TYR A 168 6.45 31.48 9.33
N GLU A 169 7.04 32.22 10.27
CA GLU A 169 8.37 31.88 10.80
C GLU A 169 8.36 30.55 11.56
N PHE A 170 7.27 30.25 12.27
CA PHE A 170 7.07 28.95 12.89
C PHE A 170 6.97 27.83 11.85
N PHE A 171 6.14 28.01 10.81
CA PHE A 171 5.95 27.05 9.73
C PHE A 171 7.25 26.80 8.96
N ARG A 172 7.97 27.87 8.60
CA ARG A 172 9.27 27.78 7.92
C ARG A 172 10.29 27.08 8.80
N MET A 173 10.44 27.51 10.05
CA MET A 173 11.41 26.90 10.96
C MET A 173 11.13 25.42 11.12
N LYS A 174 9.89 25.00 11.35
CA LYS A 174 9.56 23.57 11.47
C LYS A 174 9.77 22.80 10.18
N PHE A 175 9.29 23.30 9.04
CA PHE A 175 9.41 22.58 7.78
C PHE A 175 10.86 22.48 7.30
N SER A 176 11.65 23.54 7.47
CA SER A 176 13.08 23.59 7.12
C SER A 176 13.97 22.87 8.12
N VAL A 177 13.73 22.97 9.44
CA VAL A 177 14.48 22.18 10.44
C VAL A 177 14.17 20.69 10.29
N GLY A 178 12.90 20.35 10.00
CA GLY A 178 12.49 18.99 9.69
C GLY A 178 13.02 18.48 8.35
N GLU A 179 13.62 19.30 7.49
CA GLU A 179 14.18 18.80 6.22
C GLU A 179 15.30 17.78 6.46
N ARG A 180 16.21 18.05 7.39
CA ARG A 180 17.30 17.12 7.72
C ARG A 180 16.78 15.80 8.27
N ILE A 181 15.78 15.88 9.14
CA ILE A 181 15.14 14.70 9.74
C ILE A 181 14.45 13.87 8.64
N ARG A 182 13.69 14.52 7.76
CA ARG A 182 13.05 13.84 6.63
C ARG A 182 14.07 13.22 5.67
N ASP A 183 15.15 13.91 5.36
CA ASP A 183 16.21 13.40 4.50
C ASP A 183 16.88 12.15 5.12
N GLU A 184 17.12 12.15 6.43
CA GLU A 184 17.63 11.00 7.17
C GLU A 184 16.64 9.83 7.14
N LEU A 185 15.36 10.08 7.41
CA LEU A 185 14.30 9.08 7.36
C LEU A 185 14.11 8.49 5.95
N PHE A 186 14.17 9.31 4.90
CA PHE A 186 14.15 8.80 3.52
C PHE A 186 15.41 7.99 3.19
N GLY A 187 16.57 8.38 3.74
CA GLY A 187 17.79 7.59 3.67
C GLY A 187 17.62 6.19 4.29
N GLN A 188 17.08 6.11 5.50
CA GLN A 188 16.81 4.84 6.17
C GLN A 188 15.75 4.01 5.41
N LEU A 189 14.70 4.66 4.89
CA LEU A 189 13.68 4.00 4.08
C LEU A 189 14.24 3.44 2.77
N LYS A 190 15.23 4.14 2.18
CA LYS A 190 15.98 3.67 1.02
C LYS A 190 16.76 2.40 1.36
N GLU A 191 17.51 2.41 2.46
CA GLU A 191 18.31 1.26 2.91
C GLU A 191 17.42 0.04 3.17
N CYS A 192 16.26 0.24 3.82
CA CYS A 192 15.29 -0.83 4.02
C CYS A 192 14.78 -1.39 2.68
N ASN A 193 14.44 -0.52 1.72
CA ASN A 193 13.96 -0.96 0.41
C ASN A 193 15.03 -1.74 -0.37
N GLU A 194 16.28 -1.29 -0.36
CA GLU A 194 17.40 -2.00 -0.99
C GLU A 194 17.69 -3.34 -0.29
N ARG A 195 17.56 -3.39 1.04
CA ARG A 195 17.73 -4.63 1.81
C ARG A 195 16.64 -5.63 1.47
N LEU A 196 15.39 -5.17 1.39
CA LEU A 196 14.25 -5.99 0.98
C LEU A 196 14.45 -6.53 -0.45
N GLU A 197 14.76 -5.67 -1.42
CA GLU A 197 15.03 -6.07 -2.80
C GLU A 197 16.14 -7.14 -2.89
N LYS A 198 17.27 -6.93 -2.20
CA LYS A 198 18.38 -7.89 -2.16
C LYS A 198 17.97 -9.24 -1.56
N LEU A 199 17.13 -9.21 -0.52
CA LEU A 199 16.61 -10.41 0.14
C LEU A 199 15.69 -11.21 -0.79
N LEU A 200 14.81 -10.54 -1.53
CA LEU A 200 13.91 -11.19 -2.48
C LEU A 200 14.67 -11.80 -3.65
N ASN A 201 15.59 -11.02 -4.25
CA ASN A 201 16.43 -11.49 -5.35
C ASN A 201 17.33 -12.66 -4.95
N SER A 202 17.89 -12.66 -3.73
CA SER A 202 18.71 -13.77 -3.25
C SER A 202 17.87 -15.03 -3.01
N SER A 203 16.69 -14.89 -2.40
CA SER A 203 15.74 -15.99 -2.15
C SER A 203 15.29 -16.65 -3.46
N ASP A 204 14.94 -15.85 -4.48
CA ASP A 204 14.50 -16.35 -5.77
C ASP A 204 15.64 -17.03 -6.53
N ARG A 205 16.85 -16.46 -6.48
CA ARG A 205 18.04 -17.07 -7.09
C ARG A 205 18.39 -18.41 -6.45
N VAL A 206 18.33 -18.51 -5.12
CA VAL A 206 18.57 -19.78 -4.41
C VAL A 206 17.50 -20.81 -4.74
N SER A 207 16.23 -20.40 -4.82
CA SER A 207 15.13 -21.28 -5.21
C SER A 207 15.32 -21.82 -6.63
N ALA A 208 15.67 -20.97 -7.60
CA ALA A 208 15.96 -21.40 -8.96
C ALA A 208 17.14 -22.38 -9.05
N LEU A 209 18.19 -22.20 -8.25
CA LEU A 209 19.32 -23.14 -8.20
C LEU A 209 18.93 -24.49 -7.58
N GLN A 210 18.05 -24.49 -6.56
CA GLN A 210 17.49 -25.71 -5.98
C GLN A 210 16.60 -26.46 -6.99
N ASP A 211 15.84 -25.75 -7.81
CA ASP A 211 14.96 -26.36 -8.81
C ASP A 211 15.72 -27.04 -9.95
N VAL A 212 16.91 -26.54 -10.29
CA VAL A 212 17.81 -27.13 -11.29
C VAL A 212 18.59 -28.34 -10.74
N ALA A 213 18.62 -28.54 -9.42
CA ALA A 213 19.31 -29.68 -8.81
C ALA A 213 18.65 -31.02 -9.25
N PRO A 214 19.43 -31.96 -9.81
CA PRO A 214 18.88 -33.11 -10.53
C PRO A 214 18.44 -34.18 -9.52
N GLY A 215 17.14 -34.26 -9.22
CA GLY A 215 16.62 -35.41 -8.46
C GLY A 215 15.13 -35.41 -8.15
N ALA A 216 14.57 -34.28 -7.70
CA ALA A 216 13.22 -34.26 -7.11
C ALA A 216 12.19 -33.43 -7.91
N THR A 217 12.60 -32.35 -8.57
CA THR A 217 11.72 -31.31 -9.11
C THR A 217 11.05 -31.64 -10.45
N LYS A 218 11.70 -32.41 -11.34
CA LYS A 218 11.07 -32.79 -12.63
C LYS A 218 9.78 -33.58 -12.44
N LYS A 219 9.77 -34.55 -11.53
CA LYS A 219 8.59 -35.36 -11.22
C LYS A 219 7.49 -34.54 -10.53
N ALA A 220 7.85 -33.61 -9.66
CA ALA A 220 6.90 -32.73 -8.98
C ALA A 220 6.23 -31.75 -9.96
N SER A 221 7.01 -31.16 -10.86
CA SER A 221 6.52 -30.23 -11.90
C SER A 221 5.61 -30.93 -12.92
N GLU A 222 5.97 -32.14 -13.36
CA GLU A 222 5.13 -32.97 -14.23
C GLU A 222 3.78 -33.27 -13.55
N LEU A 223 3.81 -33.64 -12.26
CA LEU A 223 2.62 -33.94 -11.48
C LEU A 223 1.74 -32.70 -11.26
N GLU A 224 2.33 -31.55 -10.96
CA GLU A 224 1.61 -30.29 -10.81
C GLU A 224 0.92 -29.86 -12.11
N SER A 225 1.62 -30.01 -13.25
CA SER A 225 1.05 -29.73 -14.57
C SER A 225 -0.13 -30.65 -14.90
N ALA A 226 -0.06 -31.92 -14.48
CA ALA A 226 -1.14 -32.88 -14.65
C ALA A 226 -2.36 -32.52 -13.79
N PHE A 227 -2.16 -32.17 -12.52
CA PHE A 227 -3.26 -31.73 -11.64
C PHE A 227 -3.92 -30.44 -12.12
N LYS A 228 -3.15 -29.46 -12.61
CA LYS A 228 -3.69 -28.24 -13.22
C LYS A 228 -4.57 -28.55 -14.43
N ARG A 229 -4.13 -29.47 -15.30
CA ARG A 229 -4.91 -29.92 -16.46
C ARG A 229 -6.21 -30.61 -16.05
N ILE A 230 -6.16 -31.50 -15.06
CA ILE A 230 -7.33 -32.19 -14.51
C ILE A 230 -8.32 -31.18 -13.95
N SER A 231 -7.88 -30.27 -13.08
CA SER A 231 -8.75 -29.24 -12.46
C SER A 231 -9.46 -28.37 -13.50
N LYS A 232 -8.75 -27.93 -14.55
CA LYS A 232 -9.34 -27.14 -15.64
C LYS A 232 -10.41 -27.92 -16.40
N LYS A 233 -10.15 -29.20 -16.69
CA LYS A 233 -11.11 -30.07 -17.40
C LYS A 233 -12.32 -30.43 -16.53
N SER A 234 -12.13 -30.68 -15.23
CA SER A 234 -13.22 -30.90 -14.28
C SER A 234 -14.16 -29.69 -14.20
N ASN A 235 -13.60 -28.48 -14.17
CA ASN A 235 -14.42 -27.26 -14.16
C ASN A 235 -15.24 -27.09 -15.44
N LEU A 236 -14.65 -27.35 -16.60
CA LEU A 236 -15.38 -27.31 -17.88
C LEU A 236 -16.52 -28.34 -17.91
N LEU A 237 -16.27 -29.55 -17.41
CA LEU A 237 -17.28 -30.60 -17.34
C LEU A 237 -18.40 -30.23 -16.38
N PHE A 238 -18.06 -29.69 -15.20
CA PHE A 238 -19.04 -29.19 -14.23
C PHE A 238 -19.92 -28.11 -14.82
N GLN A 239 -19.33 -27.11 -15.48
CA GLN A 239 -20.07 -26.03 -16.15
C GLN A 239 -20.98 -26.58 -17.27
N ALA A 240 -20.49 -27.54 -18.05
CA ALA A 240 -21.29 -28.17 -19.10
C ALA A 240 -22.50 -28.93 -18.52
N LEU A 241 -22.32 -29.70 -17.44
CA LEU A 241 -23.40 -30.41 -16.76
C LEU A 241 -24.41 -29.44 -16.13
N GLN A 242 -23.92 -28.39 -15.46
CA GLN A 242 -24.76 -27.36 -14.86
C GLN A 242 -25.63 -26.64 -15.91
N ASN A 243 -25.06 -26.33 -17.08
CA ASN A 243 -25.78 -25.68 -18.17
C ASN A 243 -26.76 -26.62 -18.89
N ALA A 244 -26.50 -27.93 -18.90
CA ALA A 244 -27.37 -28.94 -19.49
C ALA A 244 -28.59 -29.24 -18.61
N TRP A 245 -28.47 -29.12 -17.28
CA TRP A 245 -29.57 -29.33 -16.35
C TRP A 245 -30.49 -28.11 -16.25
N GLN A 246 -31.42 -27.99 -17.19
CA GLN A 246 -32.43 -26.92 -17.23
C GLN A 246 -33.75 -27.28 -16.53
N CYS A 247 -33.81 -28.37 -15.75
CA CYS A 247 -35.03 -28.75 -15.04
C CYS A 247 -35.18 -28.01 -13.71
N SER A 248 -36.42 -27.90 -13.22
CA SER A 248 -36.74 -27.42 -11.86
C SER A 248 -36.25 -28.37 -10.75
N CYS A 249 -35.80 -29.56 -11.11
CA CYS A 249 -35.26 -30.60 -10.23
C CYS A 249 -33.74 -30.50 -9.96
N GLN A 250 -33.08 -29.41 -10.38
CA GLN A 250 -31.61 -29.27 -10.35
C GLN A 250 -30.96 -29.58 -8.99
N GLN A 251 -31.62 -29.24 -7.89
CA GLN A 251 -31.12 -29.51 -6.53
C GLN A 251 -31.01 -31.00 -6.17
N TYR A 252 -31.65 -31.87 -6.93
CA TYR A 252 -31.61 -33.34 -6.76
C TYR A 252 -30.67 -34.02 -7.76
N HIS A 253 -30.06 -33.27 -8.67
CA HIS A 253 -29.10 -33.81 -9.61
C HIS A 253 -27.72 -33.88 -8.97
N PHE A 254 -27.15 -35.07 -8.95
CA PHE A 254 -25.76 -35.29 -8.61
C PHE A 254 -25.12 -36.16 -9.68
N ALA A 255 -23.87 -35.87 -9.99
CA ALA A 255 -23.04 -36.67 -10.88
C ALA A 255 -21.73 -36.92 -10.16
N ASN A 256 -21.36 -38.19 -10.00
CA ASN A 256 -20.10 -38.56 -9.40
C ASN A 256 -19.05 -38.62 -10.50
N LEU A 257 -17.94 -37.88 -10.31
CA LEU A 257 -16.82 -37.90 -11.25
C LEU A 257 -15.74 -38.82 -10.69
N ARG A 258 -15.46 -39.89 -11.43
CA ARG A 258 -14.31 -40.73 -11.15
C ARG A 258 -13.16 -40.35 -12.07
N LEU A 259 -12.03 -40.01 -11.47
CA LEU A 259 -10.79 -39.84 -12.20
C LEU A 259 -10.19 -41.23 -12.44
N GLU A 260 -10.17 -41.69 -13.69
CA GLU A 260 -9.53 -42.95 -14.03
C GLU A 260 -8.02 -42.76 -14.16
N HIS A 261 -7.26 -43.56 -13.40
CA HIS A 261 -5.82 -43.65 -13.56
C HIS A 261 -5.48 -44.51 -14.78
N ARG A 262 -5.36 -43.89 -15.95
CA ARG A 262 -4.81 -44.54 -17.17
C ARG A 262 -3.40 -44.03 -17.43
N THR A 263 -2.56 -44.89 -17.99
CA THR A 263 -1.18 -44.60 -18.44
C THR A 263 -1.10 -43.64 -19.64
N LEU A 264 -2.20 -42.96 -20.01
CA LEU A 264 -2.30 -42.05 -21.14
C LEU A 264 -2.24 -40.59 -20.68
N ALA A 265 -1.69 -39.73 -21.53
CA ALA A 265 -1.45 -38.31 -21.24
C ALA A 265 -2.72 -37.43 -21.14
N GLU A 266 -3.89 -37.98 -21.46
CA GLU A 266 -5.16 -37.26 -21.54
C GLU A 266 -6.01 -37.45 -20.28
N ALA A 267 -6.62 -36.35 -19.80
CA ALA A 267 -7.52 -36.38 -18.65
C ALA A 267 -8.91 -36.88 -19.08
N CYS A 268 -9.23 -38.12 -18.70
CA CYS A 268 -10.53 -38.73 -18.94
C CYS A 268 -11.36 -38.76 -17.65
N PHE A 269 -12.64 -38.42 -17.76
CA PHE A 269 -13.60 -38.49 -16.66
C PHE A 269 -14.67 -39.53 -16.99
N GLU A 270 -14.87 -40.46 -16.07
CA GLU A 270 -16.02 -41.36 -16.11
C GLU A 270 -17.15 -40.70 -15.29
N ILE A 271 -18.30 -40.49 -15.93
CA ILE A 271 -19.51 -40.02 -15.25
C ILE A 271 -20.21 -41.25 -14.70
N VAL A 272 -20.34 -41.31 -13.37
CA VAL A 272 -21.02 -42.40 -12.67
C VAL A 272 -22.32 -41.85 -12.09
N PHE A 273 -23.43 -42.51 -12.42
CA PHE A 273 -24.78 -42.16 -11.95
C PHE A 273 -25.11 -42.90 -10.66
#